data_AF-A0A2M9WC57-F1
#
_entry.id   AF-A0A2M9WC57-F1
#
_cell.length_a   1.000
_cell.length_b   1.000
_cell.length_c   1.000
_cell.angle_alpha   90.00
_cell.angle_beta   90.00
_cell.angle_gamma   90.00
#
_symmetry.space_group_name_H-M   'P 1'
#
loop_
_entity.id
_entity.type
_entity.pdbx_description
1 polymer ?
#
loop_
_entity_poly.entity_id
_entity_poly.type
_entity_poly.pdbx_seq_one_letter_code
_entity_poly.pdbx_strand_id
1 'polypeptide(L)'
;MFFWQIEVGSVVWSATMISKEKATQIAKLYAEKREVGWGDHYHEVKKINLKGEPVWMVSTTDIIYKDELPWMMEHFPNPVYYYVSMINGICIATGNRSNEVVMNGAK
;
A
#
# COMPACT_ATOMS: atom_id res chain seq x y z
N MET A 1 -28.49 -48.73 0.11
CA MET A 1 -27.83 -48.55 1.41
C MET A 1 -27.88 -47.07 1.74
N PHE A 2 -28.23 -46.76 2.98
CA PHE A 2 -28.65 -45.45 3.48
C PHE A 2 -27.57 -44.36 3.39
N PHE A 3 -28.05 -43.12 3.25
CA PHE A 3 -27.34 -41.84 3.39
C PHE A 3 -26.43 -41.76 4.61
N TRP A 4 -25.34 -41.01 4.50
CA TRP A 4 -25.00 -40.00 5.51
C TRP A 4 -24.44 -38.75 4.84
N GLN A 5 -25.24 -37.70 4.93
CA GLN A 5 -24.88 -36.31 4.72
C GLN A 5 -23.98 -35.90 5.90
N ILE A 6 -22.82 -35.32 5.63
CA ILE A 6 -22.03 -34.65 6.66
C ILE A 6 -21.94 -33.17 6.25
N GLU A 7 -22.82 -32.36 6.85
CA GLU A 7 -22.56 -30.94 7.07
C GLU A 7 -21.42 -30.84 8.09
N VAL A 8 -20.25 -30.39 7.65
CA VAL A 8 -19.29 -29.76 8.57
C VAL A 8 -19.05 -28.36 8.07
N GLY A 9 -19.44 -27.41 8.91
CA GLY A 9 -19.14 -25.98 8.90
C GLY A 9 -18.57 -25.41 7.62
N SER A 10 -19.33 -24.53 6.98
CA SER A 10 -18.76 -23.47 6.16
C SER A 10 -17.73 -22.71 7.00
N VAL A 11 -16.47 -23.13 6.90
CA VAL A 11 -15.34 -22.23 7.12
C VAL A 11 -15.44 -21.27 5.96
N VAL A 12 -16.14 -20.16 6.17
CA VAL A 12 -15.99 -18.99 5.31
C VAL A 12 -14.51 -18.65 5.42
N TRP A 13 -13.75 -19.03 4.40
CA TRP A 13 -12.38 -18.58 4.25
C TRP A 13 -12.44 -17.06 4.26
N SER A 14 -12.15 -16.42 5.40
CA SER A 14 -11.81 -15.01 5.43
C SER A 14 -10.52 -14.91 4.61
N ALA A 15 -10.69 -14.72 3.31
CA ALA A 15 -9.62 -14.47 2.36
C ALA A 15 -8.73 -13.40 3.00
N THR A 16 -7.52 -13.86 3.28
CA THR A 16 -6.65 -13.34 4.32
C THR A 16 -6.24 -11.92 3.94
N MET A 17 -6.74 -10.93 4.68
CA MET A 17 -6.28 -9.56 4.50
C MET A 17 -4.75 -9.55 4.61
N ILE A 18 -4.08 -8.92 3.65
CA ILE A 18 -2.62 -8.88 3.66
C ILE A 18 -2.10 -8.17 4.92
N SER A 19 -0.96 -8.62 5.43
CA SER A 19 -0.36 -8.02 6.62
C SER A 19 0.23 -6.64 6.31
N LYS A 20 0.55 -5.89 7.38
CA LYS A 20 1.26 -4.61 7.28
C LYS A 20 2.59 -4.76 6.54
N GLU A 21 3.36 -5.80 6.87
CA GLU A 21 4.67 -6.10 6.30
C GLU A 21 4.55 -6.40 4.81
N LYS A 22 3.52 -7.19 4.43
CA LYS A 22 3.25 -7.49 3.03
C LYS A 22 2.85 -6.24 2.25
N ALA A 23 2.06 -5.35 2.84
CA ALA A 23 1.71 -4.07 2.22
C ALA A 23 2.94 -3.19 1.98
N THR A 24 3.87 -3.10 2.94
CA THR A 24 5.14 -2.37 2.76
C THR A 24 5.96 -2.92 1.61
N GLN A 25 6.08 -4.26 1.50
CA GLN A 25 6.79 -4.89 0.37
C GLN A 25 6.16 -4.56 -0.97
N ILE A 26 4.82 -4.64 -1.06
CA ILE A 26 4.09 -4.30 -2.29
C ILE A 26 4.30 -2.83 -2.67
N ALA A 27 4.24 -1.92 -1.69
CA ALA A 27 4.47 -0.50 -1.92
C ALA A 27 5.91 -0.22 -2.41
N LYS A 28 6.93 -0.88 -1.83
CA LYS A 28 8.33 -0.77 -2.27
C LYS A 28 8.50 -1.23 -3.72
N LEU A 29 8.01 -2.43 -4.04
CA LEU A 29 8.05 -2.96 -5.41
C LEU A 29 7.30 -2.08 -6.41
N TYR A 30 6.20 -1.44 -5.99
CA TYR A 30 5.46 -0.50 -6.81
C TYR A 30 6.27 0.79 -7.07
N ALA A 31 6.90 1.34 -6.03
CA ALA A 31 7.74 2.53 -6.11
C ALA A 31 8.93 2.31 -7.06
N GLU A 32 9.64 1.19 -6.91
CA GLU A 32 10.77 0.80 -7.75
C GLU A 32 10.37 0.65 -9.22
N LYS A 33 9.24 -0.02 -9.50
CA LYS A 33 8.74 -0.22 -10.88
C LYS A 33 8.36 1.07 -11.60
N ARG A 34 8.00 2.11 -10.87
CA ARG A 34 7.54 3.39 -11.43
C ARG A 34 8.53 4.54 -11.24
N GLU A 35 9.71 4.26 -10.68
CA GLU A 35 10.76 5.24 -10.41
C GLU A 35 10.28 6.46 -9.58
N VAL A 36 9.27 6.27 -8.72
CA VAL A 36 8.59 7.35 -7.97
C VAL A 36 9.20 7.66 -6.60
N GLY A 37 10.36 7.07 -6.31
CA GLY A 37 11.08 7.31 -5.05
C GLY A 37 10.57 6.47 -3.88
N TRP A 38 11.50 5.98 -3.08
CA TRP A 38 11.27 5.22 -1.85
C TRP A 38 12.34 5.58 -0.82
N GLY A 39 11.96 6.12 0.32
CA GLY A 39 12.89 6.43 1.39
C GLY A 39 13.14 5.20 2.26
N ASP A 40 14.37 4.69 2.36
CA ASP A 40 14.65 3.45 3.10
C ASP A 40 14.62 3.60 4.64
N HIS A 41 14.64 4.84 5.16
CA HIS A 41 14.82 5.09 6.59
C HIS A 41 13.53 5.28 7.40
N TYR A 42 12.41 5.61 6.75
CA TYR A 42 11.14 5.85 7.46
C TYR A 42 9.94 5.36 6.66
N HIS A 43 9.19 4.44 7.27
CA HIS A 43 7.90 3.94 6.78
C HIS A 43 6.88 3.91 7.91
N GLU A 44 5.82 4.69 7.77
CA GLU A 44 4.64 4.55 8.61
C GLU A 44 3.56 3.80 7.84
N VAL A 45 2.89 2.84 8.48
CA VAL A 45 1.79 2.10 7.85
C VAL A 45 0.56 2.13 8.75
N LYS A 46 -0.56 2.59 8.18
CA LYS A 46 -1.85 2.75 8.88
C LYS A 46 -2.96 2.07 8.09
N LYS A 47 -3.97 1.57 8.81
CA LYS A 47 -5.23 1.09 8.20
C LYS A 47 -6.13 2.28 7.91
N ILE A 48 -6.64 2.38 6.69
CA ILE A 48 -7.64 3.38 6.33
C ILE A 48 -8.73 2.74 5.47
N ASN A 49 -9.89 3.40 5.41
CA ASN A 49 -10.95 3.04 4.48
C ASN A 49 -10.92 4.05 3.32
N LEU A 50 -10.62 3.58 2.11
CA LEU A 50 -10.60 4.41 0.92
C LEU A 50 -11.80 4.04 0.04
N LYS A 51 -12.81 4.92 -0.01
CA LYS A 51 -14.04 4.74 -0.83
C LYS A 51 -14.77 3.41 -0.58
N GLY A 52 -14.76 2.91 0.66
CA GLY A 52 -15.39 1.63 1.02
C GLY A 52 -14.44 0.43 0.97
N GLU A 53 -13.22 0.59 0.44
CA GLU A 53 -12.21 -0.46 0.38
C GLU A 53 -11.23 -0.35 1.56
N PRO A 54 -11.00 -1.44 2.33
CA PRO A 54 -9.98 -1.45 3.36
C PRO A 54 -8.58 -1.46 2.71
N VAL A 55 -7.77 -0.46 3.01
CA VAL A 55 -6.41 -0.32 2.46
C VAL A 55 -5.38 -0.01 3.53
N TRP A 56 -4.16 -0.48 3.30
CA TRP A 56 -2.97 -0.03 4.01
C TRP A 56 -2.44 1.22 3.35
N MET A 57 -2.39 2.32 4.10
CA MET A 57 -1.68 3.53 3.69
C MET A 57 -0.24 3.41 4.18
N VAL A 58 0.70 3.30 3.24
CA VAL A 58 2.15 3.31 3.50
C VAL A 58 2.67 4.71 3.21
N SER A 59 3.11 5.42 4.25
CA SER A 59 3.73 6.73 4.18
C SER A 59 5.24 6.58 4.19
N THR A 60 5.90 7.16 3.20
CA THR A 60 7.35 7.26 3.09
C THR A 60 7.72 8.63 2.51
N THR A 61 8.95 8.79 2.03
CA THR A 61 9.45 10.01 1.40
C THR A 61 10.00 9.74 0.01
N ASP A 62 9.86 10.69 -0.92
CA ASP A 62 10.55 10.67 -2.20
C ASP A 62 11.98 11.20 -2.01
N ILE A 63 12.93 10.33 -1.71
CA ILE A 63 14.33 10.73 -1.84
C ILE A 63 14.71 10.66 -3.32
N ILE A 64 14.06 11.47 -4.17
CA ILE A 64 14.65 11.82 -5.46
C ILE A 64 15.68 12.89 -5.12
N TYR A 65 16.93 12.46 -4.90
CA TYR A 65 18.06 13.39 -4.79
C TYR A 65 18.07 14.26 -6.04
N LYS A 66 17.60 15.50 -5.93
CA LYS A 66 17.81 16.51 -6.97
C LYS A 66 19.21 17.04 -6.77
N ASP A 67 20.11 16.70 -7.68
CA ASP A 67 21.52 17.11 -7.65
C ASP A 67 21.70 18.63 -7.53
N GLU A 68 20.70 19.40 -7.95
CA GLU A 68 20.73 20.86 -7.93
C GLU A 68 20.67 21.45 -6.50
N LEU A 69 20.04 20.78 -5.52
CA LEU A 69 19.87 21.30 -4.15
C LEU A 69 19.83 20.18 -3.07
N PRO A 70 20.98 19.54 -2.76
CA PRO A 70 21.03 18.41 -1.82
C PRO A 70 20.57 18.74 -0.40
N TRP A 71 20.95 19.91 0.13
CA TRP A 71 20.60 20.36 1.48
C TRP A 71 19.08 20.56 1.68
N MET A 72 18.35 20.90 0.61
CA MET A 72 16.91 21.15 0.68
C MET A 72 16.13 19.85 0.84
N MET A 73 16.53 18.78 0.14
CA MET A 73 15.92 17.46 0.26
C MET A 73 16.27 16.75 1.58
N GLU A 74 17.42 17.08 2.17
CA GLU A 74 17.82 16.59 3.50
C GLU A 74 16.92 17.13 4.61
N HIS A 75 16.42 18.37 4.47
CA HIS A 75 15.57 19.01 5.46
C HIS A 75 14.06 18.91 5.19
N PHE A 76 13.64 18.78 3.92
CA PHE A 76 12.23 18.74 3.52
C PHE A 76 11.96 17.68 2.44
N PRO A 77 12.09 16.40 2.77
CA PRO A 77 11.71 15.34 1.82
C PRO A 77 10.20 15.39 1.54
N ASN A 78 9.75 15.20 0.29
CA ASN A 78 8.31 15.21 0.04
C ASN A 78 7.71 13.88 0.53
N PRO A 79 6.56 13.94 1.23
CA PRO A 79 5.89 12.72 1.65
C PRO A 79 5.29 12.02 0.43
N VAL A 80 5.40 10.70 0.41
CA VAL A 80 4.75 9.83 -0.57
C VAL A 80 3.87 8.82 0.14
N TYR A 81 2.66 8.66 -0.35
CA TYR A 81 1.65 7.76 0.16
C TYR A 81 1.33 6.69 -0.88
N TYR A 82 1.41 5.43 -0.49
CA TYR A 82 0.97 4.29 -1.28
C TYR A 82 -0.25 3.64 -0.62
N TYR A 83 -1.31 3.45 -1.39
CA TYR A 83 -2.56 2.85 -0.92
C TYR A 83 -2.66 1.42 -1.44
N VAL A 84 -2.46 0.44 -0.56
CA VAL A 84 -2.45 -0.98 -0.92
C VAL A 84 -3.72 -1.66 -0.44
N SER A 85 -4.46 -2.28 -1.36
CA SER A 85 -5.67 -3.05 -1.04
C SER A 85 -5.35 -4.17 -0.05
N MET A 86 -6.08 -4.21 1.07
CA MET A 86 -5.92 -5.29 2.04
C MET A 86 -6.42 -6.63 1.48
N ILE A 87 -7.34 -6.60 0.52
CA ILE A 87 -7.97 -7.81 -0.04
C ILE A 87 -7.16 -8.33 -1.22
N ASN A 88 -6.84 -7.44 -2.17
CA ASN A 88 -6.25 -7.83 -3.44
C ASN A 88 -4.72 -7.77 -3.45
N GLY A 89 -4.10 -7.13 -2.45
CA GLY A 89 -2.64 -6.99 -2.38
C GLY A 89 -2.03 -6.19 -3.52
N ILE A 90 -2.79 -5.23 -4.07
CA ILE A 90 -2.35 -4.35 -5.16
C ILE A 90 -2.33 -2.90 -4.70
N CYS A 91 -1.40 -2.11 -5.23
CA CYS A 91 -1.39 -0.67 -5.00
C CYS A 91 -2.44 -0.01 -5.90
N ILE A 92 -3.52 0.50 -5.30
CA ILE A 92 -4.68 1.05 -6.01
C ILE A 92 -4.65 2.57 -6.15
N ALA A 93 -3.80 3.25 -5.37
CA ALA A 93 -3.61 4.68 -5.49
C ALA A 93 -2.23 5.09 -4.94
N THR A 94 -1.80 6.28 -5.34
CA THR A 94 -0.67 7.00 -4.75
C THR A 94 -1.07 8.43 -4.40
N GLY A 95 -0.27 9.08 -3.56
CA GLY A 95 -0.43 10.48 -3.21
C GLY A 95 0.90 11.09 -2.79
N ASN A 96 1.04 12.40 -2.94
CA ASN A 96 2.20 13.18 -2.48
C ASN A 96 1.80 14.25 -1.44
N ARG A 97 0.51 14.32 -1.09
CA ARG A 97 -0.08 15.19 -0.08
C ARG A 97 -1.12 14.40 0.69
N SER A 98 -1.31 14.74 1.96
CA SER A 98 -2.19 14.00 2.89
C SER A 98 -3.66 13.86 2.43
N ASN A 99 -4.12 14.71 1.49
CA ASN A 99 -5.48 14.71 0.96
C ASN A 99 -5.56 14.53 -0.56
N GLU A 100 -4.43 14.22 -1.22
CA GLU A 100 -4.39 14.01 -2.68
C GLU A 100 -4.28 12.51 -2.96
N VAL A 101 -5.36 11.92 -3.46
CA VAL A 101 -5.40 10.50 -3.83
C VAL A 101 -5.53 10.39 -5.34
N VAL A 102 -4.45 9.98 -5.99
CA VAL A 102 -4.42 9.67 -7.42
C VAL A 102 -4.66 8.17 -7.57
N MET A 103 -5.84 7.81 -8.06
CA MET A 103 -6.18 6.40 -8.30
C MET A 103 -5.31 5.85 -9.43
N ASN A 104 -4.71 4.68 -9.20
CA ASN A 104 -4.07 3.92 -10.26
C ASN A 104 -5.17 3.34 -11.14
N GLY A 105 -5.34 3.87 -12.36
CA GLY A 105 -6.29 3.30 -13.31
C GLY A 105 -5.97 1.83 -13.56
N ALA A 106 -6.93 0.95 -13.26
CA ALA A 106 -6.92 -0.41 -13.78
C ALA A 106 -6.95 -0.30 -15.31
N LYS A 107 -5.82 -0.62 -15.95
CA LYS A 107 -5.79 -0.89 -17.39
C LYS A 107 -6.23 -2.32 -17.62
#